data_AF-A0A3D9ZCC2-F1
#
_entry.id   AF-A0A3D9ZCC2-F1
#
_cell.length_a   1.000
_cell.length_b   1.000
_cell.length_c   1.000
_cell.angle_alpha   90.00
_cell.angle_beta   90.00
_cell.angle_gamma   90.00
#
_symmetry.space_group_name_H-M   'P 1'
#
loop_
_entity.id
_entity.type
_entity.pdbx_description
1 polymer ?
#
loop_
_entity_poly.entity_id
_entity_poly.type
_entity_poly.pdbx_seq_one_letter_code
_entity_poly.pdbx_strand_id
1 'polypeptide(L)'
;MAALSKGGLLPSVTGVLTDMFATYLIGLREGLEATLVVSILVAFLVKSQRKDRLVQVWAGVALAVVLSVLFGWMLTYTSTTLLADYKDRELFEAITSLAAVVFVTWMIFWMRKAARSIAGELRTRLTDALAVGSIAVAVMAFLAVVREGLETALIFYSAVQGVRTDGGPLYSLIGGVASAIVIGILLYGTAVRINLGKFFTWTGALLILVAAGILKYAVHDFQESGVLPGLNTLAFDISGTLDPSSWYGSVLAGMFNITPAPTVLETIAWVAYGIPVLAIFLRPAKRKPAPAAAPVETTTTPASTTQKS
;
A
#
# COMPACT_ATOMS: atom_id res chain seq x y z
N MET A 1 -0.43 41.58 31.73
CA MET A 1 0.01 40.42 32.52
C MET A 1 -1.03 39.31 32.36
N ALA A 2 -1.02 38.62 31.20
CA ALA A 2 -1.88 37.48 30.91
C ALA A 2 -1.18 36.60 29.86
N ALA A 3 -0.07 36.00 30.28
CA ALA A 3 0.46 34.78 29.70
C ALA A 3 0.05 33.64 30.65
N LEU A 4 -0.16 32.44 30.09
CA LEU A 4 -0.45 31.13 30.73
C LEU A 4 -1.93 30.69 30.74
N SER A 5 -2.31 29.92 29.72
CA SER A 5 -2.50 28.46 29.88
C SER A 5 -2.90 27.82 28.54
N LYS A 6 -1.94 27.78 27.60
CA LYS A 6 -1.97 26.72 26.57
C LYS A 6 -1.39 25.49 27.25
N GLY A 7 -2.25 24.73 27.93
CA GLY A 7 -1.91 23.42 28.44
C GLY A 7 -1.63 22.49 27.26
N GLY A 8 -0.37 22.45 26.82
CA GLY A 8 0.13 21.33 26.04
C GLY A 8 0.07 20.10 26.92
N LEU A 9 -1.00 19.32 26.79
CA LEU A 9 -0.97 17.94 27.26
C LEU A 9 0.13 17.27 26.43
N LEU A 10 1.16 16.80 27.12
CA LEU A 10 2.08 15.83 26.54
C LEU A 10 1.22 14.72 25.91
N PRO A 11 1.51 14.31 24.67
CA PRO A 11 0.85 13.16 24.08
C PRO A 11 0.86 12.02 25.09
N SER A 12 -0.32 11.48 25.43
CA SER A 12 -0.38 10.32 26.31
C SER A 12 0.50 9.22 25.71
N VAL A 13 1.29 8.52 26.54
CA VAL A 13 2.19 7.45 26.08
C VAL A 13 1.41 6.43 25.22
N THR A 14 0.15 6.18 25.56
CA THR A 14 -0.79 5.35 24.81
C THR A 14 -1.14 5.89 23.43
N GLY A 15 -1.36 7.20 23.27
CA GLY A 15 -1.63 7.80 21.97
C GLY A 15 -0.42 7.72 21.02
N VAL A 16 0.78 8.04 21.53
CA VAL A 16 2.02 7.96 20.76
C VAL A 16 2.30 6.53 20.29
N LEU A 17 2.16 5.54 21.17
CA LEU A 17 2.38 4.13 20.83
C LEU A 17 1.43 3.64 19.74
N THR A 18 0.25 4.23 19.66
CA THR A 18 -0.78 3.83 18.72
C THR A 18 -0.57 4.45 17.33
N ASP A 19 -0.21 5.72 17.26
CA ASP A 19 0.17 6.38 15.99
C ASP A 19 1.43 5.73 15.39
N MET A 20 2.34 5.32 16.26
CA MET A 20 3.48 4.49 15.89
C MET A 20 3.03 3.12 15.38
N PHE A 21 2.01 2.50 15.97
CA PHE A 21 1.49 1.21 15.49
C PHE A 21 0.88 1.32 14.08
N ALA A 22 0.13 2.39 13.81
CA ALA A 22 -0.40 2.71 12.48
C ALA A 22 0.71 2.76 11.42
N THR A 23 1.74 3.56 11.70
CA THR A 23 2.89 3.75 10.81
C THR A 23 3.74 2.49 10.68
N TYR A 24 3.84 1.69 11.75
CA TYR A 24 4.45 0.36 11.72
C TYR A 24 3.69 -0.59 10.79
N LEU A 25 2.37 -0.62 10.84
CA LEU A 25 1.55 -1.47 9.96
C LEU A 25 1.69 -1.09 8.48
N ILE A 26 1.85 0.20 8.18
CA ILE A 26 2.18 0.68 6.83
C ILE A 26 3.52 0.09 6.39
N GLY A 27 4.59 0.31 7.17
CA GLY A 27 5.92 -0.22 6.84
C GLY A 27 5.96 -1.75 6.74
N LEU A 28 5.17 -2.44 7.58
CA LEU A 28 5.03 -3.89 7.55
C LEU A 28 4.38 -4.36 6.24
N ARG A 29 3.29 -3.71 5.80
CA ARG A 29 2.62 -4.07 4.55
C ARG A 29 3.54 -3.86 3.35
N GLU A 30 4.05 -2.66 3.17
CA GLU A 30 4.86 -2.33 1.98
C GLU A 30 6.16 -3.15 1.97
N GLY A 31 6.77 -3.32 3.14
CA GLY A 31 7.94 -4.17 3.31
C GLY A 31 7.65 -5.63 2.94
N LEU A 32 6.46 -6.16 3.25
CA LEU A 32 6.08 -7.53 2.92
C LEU A 32 5.88 -7.68 1.41
N GLU A 33 5.22 -6.73 0.77
CA GLU A 33 5.01 -6.72 -0.68
C GLU A 33 6.36 -6.65 -1.43
N ALA A 34 7.24 -5.73 -1.05
CA ALA A 34 8.59 -5.63 -1.60
C ALA A 34 9.41 -6.92 -1.38
N THR A 35 9.39 -7.47 -0.16
CA THR A 35 10.13 -8.70 0.16
C THR A 35 9.59 -9.90 -0.61
N LEU A 36 8.27 -10.00 -0.79
CA LEU A 36 7.65 -11.06 -1.59
C LEU A 36 8.09 -10.98 -3.05
N VAL A 37 8.05 -9.80 -3.67
CA VAL A 37 8.49 -9.62 -5.07
C VAL A 37 9.97 -9.98 -5.23
N VAL A 38 10.84 -9.49 -4.34
CA VAL A 38 12.28 -9.83 -4.36
C VAL A 38 12.48 -11.34 -4.16
N SER A 39 11.74 -11.97 -3.24
CA SER A 39 11.86 -13.42 -2.99
C SER A 39 11.45 -14.25 -4.20
N ILE A 40 10.42 -13.84 -4.97
CA ILE A 40 10.00 -14.50 -6.20
C ILE A 40 11.10 -14.40 -7.28
N LEU A 41 11.70 -13.23 -7.44
CA LEU A 41 12.80 -13.01 -8.38
C LEU A 41 14.04 -13.84 -8.00
N VAL A 42 14.41 -13.85 -6.71
CA VAL A 42 15.50 -14.67 -6.19
C VAL A 42 15.21 -16.17 -6.38
N ALA A 43 14.00 -16.62 -6.04
CA ALA A 43 13.58 -18.02 -6.22
C ALA A 43 13.64 -18.45 -7.68
N PHE A 44 13.21 -17.58 -8.61
CA PHE A 44 13.29 -17.83 -10.04
C PHE A 44 14.74 -18.00 -10.52
N LEU A 45 15.66 -17.13 -10.08
CA LEU A 45 17.09 -17.22 -10.44
C LEU A 45 17.77 -18.46 -9.85
N VAL A 46 17.48 -18.77 -8.58
CA VAL A 46 18.01 -19.95 -7.91
C VAL A 46 17.52 -21.23 -8.58
N LYS A 47 16.22 -21.32 -8.91
CA LYS A 47 15.64 -22.48 -9.60
C LYS A 47 16.17 -22.63 -11.03
N SER A 48 16.50 -21.52 -11.67
CA SER A 48 17.09 -21.51 -13.02
C SER A 48 18.61 -21.72 -13.04
N GLN A 49 19.22 -22.09 -11.91
CA GLN A 49 20.67 -22.27 -11.75
C GLN A 49 21.52 -21.03 -12.09
N ARG A 50 20.92 -19.83 -12.10
CA ARG A 50 21.58 -18.55 -12.43
C ARG A 50 21.90 -17.73 -11.17
N LYS A 51 22.56 -18.37 -10.20
CA LYS A 51 22.93 -17.74 -8.92
C LYS A 51 23.91 -16.57 -9.10
N ASP A 52 24.68 -16.58 -10.18
CA ASP A 52 25.56 -15.49 -10.63
C ASP A 52 24.83 -14.15 -10.81
N ARG A 53 23.52 -14.19 -11.11
CA ARG A 53 22.70 -12.98 -11.32
C ARG A 53 22.07 -12.43 -10.03
N LEU A 54 22.26 -13.09 -8.87
CA LEU A 54 21.74 -12.59 -7.61
C LEU A 54 22.34 -11.24 -7.20
N VAL A 55 23.63 -11.01 -7.51
CA VAL A 55 24.31 -9.73 -7.24
C VAL A 55 23.59 -8.57 -7.95
N GLN A 56 23.03 -8.82 -9.14
CA GLN A 56 22.31 -7.81 -9.93
C GLN A 56 20.94 -7.48 -9.34
N VAL A 57 20.26 -8.47 -8.74
CA VAL A 57 19.03 -8.24 -7.99
C VAL A 57 19.33 -7.34 -6.79
N TRP A 58 20.35 -7.68 -6.00
CA TRP A 58 20.74 -6.87 -4.83
C TRP A 58 21.19 -5.45 -5.20
N ALA A 59 21.91 -5.29 -6.32
CA ALA A 59 22.26 -3.96 -6.84
C ALA A 59 21.01 -3.14 -7.21
N GLY A 60 20.04 -3.76 -7.89
CA GLY A 60 18.77 -3.11 -8.22
C GLY A 60 17.95 -2.72 -6.98
N VAL A 61 17.87 -3.63 -5.99
CA VAL A 61 17.19 -3.38 -4.70
C VAL A 61 17.88 -2.24 -3.94
N ALA A 62 19.21 -2.26 -3.82
CA ALA A 62 19.95 -1.22 -3.11
C ALA A 62 19.74 0.16 -3.75
N LEU A 63 19.84 0.25 -5.08
CA LEU A 63 19.57 1.50 -5.80
C LEU A 63 18.13 1.97 -5.59
N ALA A 64 17.17 1.05 -5.60
CA ALA A 64 15.76 1.38 -5.39
C ALA A 64 15.50 1.94 -3.99
N VAL A 65 16.09 1.33 -2.96
CA VAL A 65 16.00 1.81 -1.57
C VAL A 65 16.59 3.22 -1.45
N VAL A 66 17.76 3.47 -2.03
CA VAL A 66 18.40 4.80 -2.02
C VAL A 66 17.49 5.84 -2.68
N LEU A 67 16.93 5.55 -3.85
CA LEU A 67 16.02 6.49 -4.52
C LEU A 67 14.73 6.73 -3.75
N SER A 68 14.20 5.71 -3.05
CA SER A 68 12.98 5.83 -2.26
C SER A 68 13.19 6.73 -1.03
N VAL A 69 14.33 6.56 -0.35
CA VAL A 69 14.74 7.44 0.76
C VAL A 69 14.99 8.86 0.25
N LEU A 70 15.67 9.01 -0.89
CA LEU A 70 15.93 10.32 -1.50
C LEU A 70 14.63 11.03 -1.86
N PHE A 71 13.65 10.30 -2.41
CA PHE A 71 12.33 10.84 -2.74
C PHE A 71 11.58 11.29 -1.49
N GLY A 72 11.52 10.47 -0.44
CA GLY A 72 10.92 10.86 0.84
C GLY A 72 11.61 12.09 1.46
N TRP A 73 12.94 12.13 1.42
CA TRP A 73 13.71 13.29 1.86
C TRP A 73 13.39 14.54 1.03
N MET A 74 13.24 14.41 -0.29
CA MET A 74 12.92 15.51 -1.19
C MET A 74 11.52 16.10 -0.89
N LEU A 75 10.52 15.27 -0.58
CA LEU A 75 9.19 15.73 -0.17
C LEU A 75 9.27 16.57 1.12
N THR A 76 9.94 16.04 2.14
CA THR A 76 10.13 16.74 3.42
C THR A 76 10.96 18.01 3.27
N TYR A 77 12.05 17.96 2.51
CA TYR A 77 12.91 19.12 2.27
C TYR A 77 12.16 20.25 1.54
N THR A 78 11.34 19.89 0.55
CA THR A 78 10.53 20.85 -0.20
C THR A 78 9.53 21.56 0.72
N SER A 79 8.69 20.82 1.45
CA SER A 79 7.72 21.42 2.38
C SER A 79 8.41 22.22 3.49
N THR A 80 9.48 21.70 4.09
CA THR A 80 10.10 22.34 5.28
C THR A 80 11.04 23.49 5.00
N THR A 81 11.75 23.46 3.86
CA THR A 81 12.88 24.37 3.59
C THR A 81 12.63 25.29 2.40
N LEU A 82 11.98 24.81 1.32
CA LEU A 82 11.82 25.58 0.09
C LEU A 82 10.58 26.48 0.08
N LEU A 83 9.50 26.06 0.75
CA LEU A 83 8.28 26.85 0.84
C LEU A 83 8.36 27.77 2.06
N ALA A 84 8.54 29.07 1.87
CA ALA A 84 8.71 30.03 2.97
C ALA A 84 7.35 30.45 3.58
N ASP A 85 6.29 30.51 2.77
CA ASP A 85 4.97 30.95 3.21
C ASP A 85 4.10 29.78 3.66
N TYR A 86 3.40 29.95 4.79
CA TYR A 86 2.50 28.94 5.37
C TYR A 86 1.43 28.48 4.39
N LYS A 87 0.85 29.41 3.62
CA LYS A 87 -0.19 29.11 2.63
C LYS A 87 0.30 28.22 1.49
N ASP A 88 1.54 28.43 1.04
CA ASP A 88 2.11 27.61 -0.02
C ASP A 88 2.40 26.20 0.49
N ARG A 89 2.82 26.06 1.76
CA ARG A 89 3.03 24.75 2.41
C ARG A 89 1.73 23.96 2.47
N GLU A 90 0.67 24.54 3.04
CA GLU A 90 -0.65 23.89 3.12
C GLU A 90 -1.15 23.45 1.73
N LEU A 91 -0.93 24.27 0.70
CA LEU A 91 -1.30 23.90 -0.67
C LEU A 91 -0.45 22.75 -1.23
N PHE A 92 0.87 22.75 -0.99
CA PHE A 92 1.75 21.66 -1.40
C PHE A 92 1.39 20.35 -0.70
N GLU A 93 1.02 20.42 0.58
CA GLU A 93 0.59 19.31 1.41
C GLU A 93 -0.75 18.74 0.92
N ALA A 94 -1.71 19.60 0.60
CA ALA A 94 -2.98 19.23 -0.01
C ALA A 94 -2.79 18.51 -1.36
N ILE A 95 -1.94 19.07 -2.24
CA ILE A 95 -1.66 18.50 -3.57
C ILE A 95 -0.95 17.15 -3.45
N THR A 96 0.05 17.06 -2.57
CA THR A 96 0.81 15.81 -2.37
C THR A 96 -0.07 14.71 -1.79
N SER A 97 -0.95 15.04 -0.84
CA SER A 97 -1.93 14.12 -0.29
C SER A 97 -2.94 13.66 -1.34
N LEU A 98 -3.44 14.56 -2.19
CA LEU A 98 -4.32 14.21 -3.30
C LEU A 98 -3.62 13.28 -4.32
N ALA A 99 -2.35 13.57 -4.64
CA ALA A 99 -1.54 12.73 -5.51
C ALA A 99 -1.34 11.33 -4.91
N ALA A 100 -1.11 11.23 -3.59
CA ALA A 100 -1.03 9.96 -2.87
C ALA A 100 -2.33 9.15 -3.00
N VAL A 101 -3.50 9.77 -2.82
CA VAL A 101 -4.81 9.09 -2.99
C VAL A 101 -4.98 8.53 -4.40
N VAL A 102 -4.67 9.32 -5.43
CA VAL A 102 -4.76 8.88 -6.84
C VAL A 102 -3.82 7.69 -7.08
N PHE A 103 -2.58 7.80 -6.63
CA PHE A 103 -1.57 6.76 -6.78
C PHE A 103 -1.98 5.46 -6.08
N VAL A 104 -2.40 5.54 -4.81
CA VAL A 104 -2.86 4.38 -4.01
C VAL A 104 -4.09 3.74 -4.65
N THR A 105 -5.07 4.54 -5.07
CA THR A 105 -6.29 4.02 -5.73
C THR A 105 -5.94 3.25 -7.00
N TRP A 106 -5.12 3.85 -7.86
CA TRP A 106 -4.63 3.18 -9.05
C TRP A 106 -3.98 1.85 -8.68
N MET A 107 -3.12 1.86 -7.65
CA MET A 107 -2.33 0.70 -7.32
C MET A 107 -3.15 -0.45 -6.73
N ILE A 108 -4.13 -0.16 -5.88
CA ILE A 108 -5.08 -1.14 -5.35
C ILE A 108 -5.76 -1.89 -6.50
N PHE A 109 -6.24 -1.18 -7.52
CA PHE A 109 -6.87 -1.81 -8.69
C PHE A 109 -5.88 -2.55 -9.58
N TRP A 110 -4.66 -2.02 -9.73
CA TRP A 110 -3.58 -2.67 -10.49
C TRP A 110 -3.15 -3.99 -9.84
N MET A 111 -2.86 -4.00 -8.53
CA MET A 111 -2.49 -5.20 -7.78
C MET A 111 -3.63 -6.22 -7.79
N ARG A 112 -4.88 -5.78 -7.62
CA ARG A 112 -6.03 -6.67 -7.74
C ARG A 112 -6.10 -7.34 -9.11
N LYS A 113 -5.70 -6.65 -10.19
CA LYS A 113 -5.59 -7.23 -11.54
C LYS A 113 -4.38 -8.19 -11.62
N ALA A 114 -3.23 -7.82 -11.08
CA ALA A 114 -2.02 -8.64 -11.07
C ALA A 114 -2.17 -9.93 -10.25
N ALA A 115 -2.74 -9.87 -9.04
CA ALA A 115 -3.01 -11.04 -8.20
C ALA A 115 -3.94 -12.05 -8.90
N ARG A 116 -4.86 -11.57 -9.74
CA ARG A 116 -5.72 -12.42 -10.59
C ARG A 116 -4.96 -13.05 -11.74
N SER A 117 -3.97 -12.37 -12.32
CA SER A 117 -3.17 -12.91 -13.42
C SER A 117 -2.10 -13.89 -12.90
N ILE A 118 -1.52 -13.65 -11.72
CA ILE A 118 -0.57 -14.58 -11.07
C ILE A 118 -1.23 -15.94 -10.79
N ALA A 119 -2.50 -15.97 -10.39
CA ALA A 119 -3.23 -17.23 -10.19
C ALA A 119 -3.45 -18.05 -11.48
N GLY A 120 -3.38 -17.42 -12.67
CA GLY A 120 -3.62 -18.07 -13.97
C GLY A 120 -2.38 -18.22 -14.86
N GLU A 121 -1.43 -17.29 -14.82
CA GLU A 121 -0.27 -17.20 -15.72
C GLU A 121 0.99 -17.86 -15.17
N LEU A 122 1.07 -18.09 -13.85
CA LEU A 122 2.22 -18.75 -13.23
C LEU A 122 2.35 -20.22 -13.65
N ARG A 123 1.34 -20.78 -14.33
CA ARG A 123 1.39 -22.13 -14.93
C ARG A 123 1.81 -22.12 -16.40
N THR A 124 1.70 -20.98 -17.09
CA THR A 124 1.91 -20.86 -18.55
C THR A 124 3.23 -20.17 -18.90
N ARG A 125 3.75 -19.28 -18.06
CA ARG A 125 4.97 -18.49 -18.36
C ARG A 125 6.29 -19.16 -17.93
N LEU A 126 6.27 -20.41 -17.46
CA LEU A 126 7.51 -21.16 -17.16
C LEU A 126 8.30 -21.58 -18.42
N THR A 127 7.73 -21.44 -19.62
CA THR A 127 8.34 -21.97 -20.85
C THR A 127 9.08 -20.91 -21.69
N ASP A 128 8.79 -19.62 -21.52
CA ASP A 128 9.34 -18.54 -22.38
C ASP A 128 10.49 -17.74 -21.76
N ALA A 129 10.91 -18.06 -20.53
CA ALA A 129 11.81 -17.22 -19.73
C ALA A 129 13.32 -17.36 -20.06
N LEU A 130 13.68 -17.99 -21.17
CA LEU A 130 15.08 -18.27 -21.52
C LEU A 130 15.86 -17.04 -22.05
N ALA A 131 15.20 -15.90 -22.27
CA ALA A 131 15.81 -14.71 -22.90
C ALA A 131 16.15 -13.53 -21.97
N VAL A 132 15.94 -13.64 -20.66
CA VAL A 132 16.18 -12.50 -19.75
C VAL A 132 17.69 -12.33 -19.48
N GLY A 133 18.30 -11.29 -20.05
CA GLY A 133 19.69 -10.89 -19.81
C GLY A 133 19.91 -10.28 -18.41
N SER A 134 21.17 -10.14 -17.98
CA SER A 134 21.58 -9.57 -16.68
C SER A 134 20.91 -8.25 -16.34
N ILE A 135 20.91 -7.36 -17.31
CA ILE A 135 20.43 -5.99 -17.15
C ILE A 135 18.92 -6.01 -16.94
N ALA A 136 18.19 -6.88 -17.64
CA ALA A 136 16.76 -7.02 -17.47
C ALA A 136 16.40 -7.51 -16.06
N VAL A 137 17.18 -8.43 -15.47
CA VAL A 137 16.97 -8.87 -14.07
C VAL A 137 17.17 -7.71 -13.08
N ALA A 138 18.26 -6.96 -13.23
CA ALA A 138 18.55 -5.80 -12.38
C ALA A 138 17.45 -4.73 -12.49
N VAL A 139 17.05 -4.41 -13.72
CA VAL A 139 16.00 -3.42 -14.01
C VAL A 139 14.65 -3.87 -13.47
N MET A 140 14.29 -5.16 -13.61
CA MET A 140 13.04 -5.68 -13.08
C MET A 140 13.00 -5.63 -11.54
N ALA A 141 14.10 -6.00 -10.87
CA ALA A 141 14.21 -5.89 -9.42
C ALA A 141 14.16 -4.42 -8.96
N PHE A 142 14.89 -3.54 -9.63
CA PHE A 142 14.89 -2.10 -9.39
C PHE A 142 13.49 -1.49 -9.55
N LEU A 143 12.83 -1.70 -10.70
CA LEU A 143 11.51 -1.15 -10.98
C LEU A 143 10.46 -1.68 -10.02
N ALA A 144 10.55 -2.95 -9.64
CA ALA A 144 9.69 -3.52 -8.61
C ALA A 144 9.85 -2.80 -7.28
N VAL A 145 11.07 -2.72 -6.74
CA VAL A 145 11.29 -2.13 -5.41
C VAL A 145 11.10 -0.61 -5.40
N VAL A 146 11.50 0.10 -6.46
CA VAL A 146 11.31 1.56 -6.56
C VAL A 146 9.83 1.89 -6.47
N ARG A 147 8.99 1.13 -7.16
CA ARG A 147 7.55 1.36 -7.13
C ARG A 147 6.98 1.27 -5.71
N GLU A 148 7.28 0.18 -5.02
CA GLU A 148 6.81 -0.03 -3.64
C GLU A 148 7.40 1.03 -2.69
N GLY A 149 8.67 1.42 -2.90
CA GLY A 149 9.34 2.43 -2.08
C GLY A 149 8.82 3.85 -2.31
N LEU A 150 8.46 4.23 -3.54
CA LEU A 150 7.82 5.51 -3.84
C LEU A 150 6.43 5.60 -3.22
N GLU A 151 5.66 4.52 -3.25
CA GLU A 151 4.37 4.48 -2.56
C GLU A 151 4.52 4.58 -1.06
N THR A 152 5.46 3.81 -0.49
CA THR A 152 5.76 3.86 0.94
C THR A 152 6.08 5.29 1.35
N ALA A 153 6.89 6.00 0.57
CA ALA A 153 7.25 7.38 0.81
C ALA A 153 6.03 8.33 0.71
N LEU A 154 5.15 8.17 -0.29
CA LEU A 154 3.94 9.00 -0.43
C LEU A 154 2.93 8.75 0.69
N ILE A 155 2.66 7.49 1.01
CA ILE A 155 1.73 7.10 2.09
C ILE A 155 2.29 7.58 3.42
N PHE A 156 3.57 7.30 3.70
CA PHE A 156 4.21 7.75 4.93
C PHE A 156 4.18 9.27 5.06
N TYR A 157 4.55 10.01 4.01
CA TYR A 157 4.52 11.47 4.01
C TYR A 157 3.12 11.99 4.35
N SER A 158 2.09 11.53 3.63
CA SER A 158 0.70 11.95 3.87
C SER A 158 0.14 11.50 5.22
N ALA A 159 0.53 10.33 5.74
CA ALA A 159 0.08 9.82 7.04
C ALA A 159 0.71 10.57 8.21
N VAL A 160 2.01 10.95 8.11
CA VAL A 160 2.71 11.69 9.16
C VAL A 160 2.16 13.10 9.32
N GLN A 161 1.63 13.71 8.26
CA GLN A 161 1.03 15.06 8.33
C GLN A 161 -0.19 15.09 9.26
N GLY A 162 -0.97 14.01 9.30
CA GLY A 162 -2.10 13.87 10.20
C GLY A 162 -1.72 13.65 11.68
N VAL A 163 -0.43 13.49 12.00
CA VAL A 163 0.04 13.08 13.33
C VAL A 163 1.02 14.11 13.91
N ARG A 164 0.77 14.58 15.12
CA ARG A 164 1.58 15.60 15.83
C ARG A 164 2.73 15.00 16.65
N THR A 165 3.65 14.25 16.03
CA THR A 165 4.81 13.69 16.78
C THR A 165 6.14 13.80 16.06
N ASP A 166 7.18 14.10 16.83
CA ASP A 166 8.55 14.26 16.34
C ASP A 166 9.26 12.89 16.28
N GLY A 167 9.62 12.43 15.08
CA GLY A 167 10.54 11.31 14.84
C GLY A 167 10.03 9.87 15.11
N GLY A 168 9.03 9.69 15.98
CA GLY A 168 8.40 8.40 16.29
C GLY A 168 7.90 7.61 15.06
N PRO A 169 7.22 8.25 14.10
CA PRO A 169 6.72 7.58 12.90
C PRO A 169 7.83 6.92 12.08
N LEU A 170 8.99 7.56 11.94
CA LEU A 170 10.09 6.99 11.15
C LEU A 170 10.63 5.68 11.75
N TYR A 171 10.83 5.63 13.08
CA TYR A 171 11.27 4.41 13.75
C TYR A 171 10.25 3.29 13.63
N SER A 172 8.98 3.62 13.71
CA SER A 172 7.90 2.63 13.56
C SER A 172 7.81 2.09 12.12
N LEU A 173 7.98 2.93 11.10
CA LEU A 173 8.06 2.52 9.70
C LEU A 173 9.22 1.54 9.49
N ILE A 174 10.42 1.89 9.98
CA ILE A 174 11.62 1.04 9.91
C ILE A 174 11.38 -0.28 10.64
N GLY A 175 10.75 -0.25 11.82
CA GLY A 175 10.39 -1.46 12.56
C GLY A 175 9.43 -2.36 11.78
N GLY A 176 8.46 -1.77 11.07
CA GLY A 176 7.52 -2.47 10.19
C GLY A 176 8.25 -3.16 9.04
N VAL A 177 9.08 -2.42 8.31
CA VAL A 177 9.89 -2.95 7.20
C VAL A 177 10.85 -4.05 7.68
N ALA A 178 11.51 -3.86 8.82
CA ALA A 178 12.40 -4.87 9.40
C ALA A 178 11.64 -6.16 9.74
N SER A 179 10.47 -6.03 10.36
CA SER A 179 9.59 -7.17 10.66
C SER A 179 9.12 -7.87 9.39
N ALA A 180 8.81 -7.11 8.33
CA ALA A 180 8.43 -7.64 7.05
C ALA A 180 9.54 -8.46 6.37
N ILE A 181 10.80 -8.02 6.47
CA ILE A 181 11.95 -8.77 5.96
C ILE A 181 12.06 -10.11 6.69
N VAL A 182 11.93 -10.11 8.02
CA VAL A 182 11.96 -11.35 8.83
C VAL A 182 10.82 -12.29 8.42
N ILE A 183 9.59 -11.78 8.33
CA ILE A 183 8.44 -12.57 7.89
C ILE A 183 8.63 -13.07 6.46
N GLY A 184 9.16 -12.25 5.54
CA GLY A 184 9.42 -12.66 4.17
C GLY A 184 10.45 -13.79 4.06
N ILE A 185 11.48 -13.79 4.91
CA ILE A 185 12.43 -14.89 5.03
C ILE A 185 11.73 -16.15 5.56
N LEU A 186 10.87 -16.04 6.57
CA LEU A 186 10.09 -17.17 7.10
C LEU A 186 9.09 -17.71 6.05
N LEU A 187 8.51 -16.82 5.25
CA LEU A 187 7.59 -17.17 4.17
C LEU A 187 8.33 -17.86 3.03
N TYR A 188 9.58 -17.50 2.71
CA TYR A 188 10.39 -18.22 1.73
C TYR A 188 10.49 -19.73 2.06
N GLY A 189 10.50 -20.10 3.35
CA GLY A 189 10.44 -21.50 3.81
C GLY A 189 9.03 -22.12 3.89
N THR A 190 7.98 -21.31 3.98
CA THR A 190 6.60 -21.75 4.34
C THR A 190 5.55 -21.44 3.25
N ALA A 191 5.96 -20.86 2.11
CA ALA A 191 5.15 -20.18 1.08
C ALA A 191 3.96 -20.96 0.48
N VAL A 192 3.81 -22.26 0.77
CA VAL A 192 2.83 -23.12 0.11
C VAL A 192 1.47 -23.16 0.84
N ARG A 193 1.31 -22.58 2.04
CA ARG A 193 0.07 -22.76 2.85
C ARG A 193 -0.83 -21.55 3.06
N ILE A 194 -0.48 -20.34 2.58
CA ILE A 194 -1.30 -19.14 2.79
C ILE A 194 -2.18 -18.84 1.57
N ASN A 195 -3.46 -18.54 1.81
CA ASN A 195 -4.36 -18.07 0.75
C ASN A 195 -4.07 -16.58 0.45
N LEU A 196 -3.13 -16.34 -0.46
CA LEU A 196 -2.71 -14.99 -0.89
C LEU A 196 -3.91 -14.13 -1.32
N GLY A 197 -4.91 -14.71 -1.99
CA GLY A 197 -6.10 -13.98 -2.41
C GLY A 197 -6.89 -13.38 -1.23
N LYS A 198 -7.06 -14.12 -0.13
CA LYS A 198 -7.70 -13.61 1.09
C LYS A 198 -6.86 -12.54 1.77
N PHE A 199 -5.54 -12.76 1.87
CA PHE A 199 -4.62 -11.78 2.44
C PHE A 199 -4.70 -10.43 1.71
N PHE A 200 -4.54 -10.43 0.39
CA PHE A 200 -4.64 -9.20 -0.43
C PHE A 200 -6.02 -8.55 -0.42
N THR A 201 -7.09 -9.31 -0.19
CA THR A 201 -8.44 -8.73 -0.08
C THR A 201 -8.60 -7.96 1.22
N TRP A 202 -8.15 -8.53 2.34
CA TRP A 202 -8.22 -7.84 3.64
C TRP A 202 -7.29 -6.64 3.72
N THR A 203 -6.03 -6.80 3.28
CA THR A 203 -5.08 -5.68 3.26
C THR A 203 -5.51 -4.61 2.26
N GLY A 204 -6.01 -4.99 1.08
CA GLY A 204 -6.54 -4.04 0.09
C GLY A 204 -7.77 -3.26 0.57
N ALA A 205 -8.68 -3.90 1.34
CA ALA A 205 -9.82 -3.20 1.94
C ALA A 205 -9.37 -2.18 3.00
N LEU A 206 -8.37 -2.54 3.82
CA LEU A 206 -7.77 -1.64 4.80
C LEU A 206 -7.18 -0.39 4.12
N LEU A 207 -6.48 -0.56 3.00
CA LEU A 207 -5.88 0.56 2.26
C LEU A 207 -6.90 1.51 1.66
N ILE A 208 -8.06 1.02 1.26
CA ILE A 208 -9.13 1.90 0.76
C ILE A 208 -9.60 2.84 1.87
N LEU A 209 -9.67 2.34 3.11
CA LEU A 209 -10.02 3.17 4.26
C LEU A 209 -8.91 4.17 4.59
N VAL A 210 -7.63 3.76 4.51
CA VAL A 210 -6.48 4.68 4.69
C VAL A 210 -6.49 5.76 3.61
N ALA A 211 -6.69 5.39 2.34
CA ALA A 211 -6.78 6.34 1.24
C ALA A 211 -7.98 7.29 1.38
N ALA A 212 -9.12 6.82 1.92
CA ALA A 212 -10.23 7.68 2.27
C ALA A 212 -9.85 8.70 3.35
N GLY A 213 -9.07 8.29 4.35
CA GLY A 213 -8.49 9.16 5.37
C GLY A 213 -7.54 10.21 4.80
N ILE A 214 -6.63 9.82 3.91
CA ILE A 214 -5.72 10.75 3.23
C ILE A 214 -6.51 11.76 2.38
N LEU A 215 -7.57 11.31 1.70
CA LEU A 215 -8.41 12.21 0.91
C LEU A 215 -9.14 13.22 1.80
N LYS A 216 -9.67 12.76 2.93
CA LYS A 216 -10.28 13.63 3.93
C LYS A 216 -9.28 14.70 4.39
N TYR A 217 -8.06 14.30 4.72
CA TYR A 217 -6.99 15.21 5.12
C TYR A 217 -6.64 16.22 4.02
N ALA A 218 -6.52 15.77 2.76
CA ALA A 218 -6.28 16.67 1.63
C ALA A 218 -7.39 17.74 1.50
N VAL A 219 -8.64 17.36 1.74
CA VAL A 219 -9.77 18.32 1.75
C VAL A 219 -9.65 19.32 2.89
N HIS A 220 -9.22 18.87 4.07
CA HIS A 220 -8.93 19.76 5.20
C HIS A 220 -7.86 20.81 4.85
N ASP A 221 -6.73 20.40 4.28
CA ASP A 221 -5.65 21.31 3.88
C ASP A 221 -6.10 22.29 2.76
N PHE A 222 -6.96 21.82 1.85
CA PHE A 222 -7.59 22.72 0.86
C PHE A 222 -8.53 23.75 1.51
N GLN A 223 -9.14 23.43 2.66
CA GLN A 223 -9.94 24.37 3.42
C GLN A 223 -9.06 25.36 4.22
N GLU A 224 -7.96 24.89 4.80
CA GLU A 224 -6.98 25.73 5.53
C GLU A 224 -6.31 26.75 4.60
N SER A 225 -5.87 26.31 3.41
CA SER A 225 -5.27 27.17 2.39
C SER A 225 -6.26 28.18 1.75
N GLY A 226 -7.55 28.07 2.09
CA GLY A 226 -8.62 28.95 1.62
C GLY A 226 -9.08 28.67 0.19
N VAL A 227 -8.71 27.52 -0.39
CA VAL A 227 -9.19 27.08 -1.71
C VAL A 227 -10.62 26.56 -1.62
N LEU A 228 -10.95 25.82 -0.56
CA LEU A 228 -12.28 25.30 -0.29
C LEU A 228 -12.93 26.01 0.92
N PRO A 229 -14.24 26.30 0.88
CA PRO A 229 -14.95 26.89 2.01
C PRO A 229 -15.32 25.84 3.07
N GLY A 230 -15.84 26.29 4.22
CA GLY A 230 -16.50 25.41 5.19
C GLY A 230 -15.60 24.83 6.29
N LEU A 231 -14.43 25.42 6.54
CA LEU A 231 -13.53 25.02 7.63
C LEU A 231 -14.20 25.03 9.01
N ASN A 232 -15.16 25.93 9.22
CA ASN A 232 -15.93 26.05 10.47
C ASN A 232 -17.30 25.33 10.42
N THR A 233 -17.59 24.60 9.34
CA THR A 233 -18.88 23.91 9.16
C THR A 233 -18.71 22.43 9.48
N LEU A 234 -18.83 22.11 10.77
CA LEU A 234 -18.69 20.76 11.29
C LEU A 234 -19.86 19.86 10.85
N ALA A 235 -19.56 18.63 10.45
CA ALA A 235 -20.57 17.62 10.13
C ALA A 235 -21.22 17.06 11.40
N PHE A 236 -20.38 16.74 12.37
CA PHE A 236 -20.74 16.24 13.68
C PHE A 236 -19.57 16.49 14.63
N ASP A 237 -19.85 16.57 15.92
CA ASP A 237 -18.83 16.64 16.97
C ASP A 237 -19.05 15.46 17.92
N ILE A 238 -18.13 14.51 17.88
CA ILE A 238 -18.10 13.32 18.74
C ILE A 238 -16.96 13.37 19.76
N SER A 239 -16.40 14.56 20.02
CA SER A 239 -15.29 14.76 20.97
C SER A 239 -15.63 14.30 22.39
N GLY A 240 -16.91 14.25 22.75
CA GLY A 240 -17.38 13.73 24.04
C GLY A 240 -17.42 12.19 24.14
N THR A 241 -17.34 11.48 23.02
CA THR A 241 -17.45 10.00 22.95
C THR A 241 -16.20 9.33 22.39
N LEU A 242 -15.47 10.02 21.51
CA LEU A 242 -14.23 9.54 20.94
C LEU A 242 -13.08 10.16 21.72
N ASP A 243 -12.56 9.43 22.71
CA ASP A 243 -11.37 9.86 23.46
C ASP A 243 -10.14 9.77 22.55
N PRO A 244 -9.53 10.90 22.13
CA PRO A 244 -8.37 10.90 21.25
C PRO A 244 -7.12 10.29 21.90
N SER A 245 -7.11 10.16 23.23
CA SER A 245 -6.03 9.53 24.00
C SER A 245 -6.17 8.01 24.15
N SER A 246 -7.31 7.46 23.73
CA SER A 246 -7.56 6.02 23.73
C SER A 246 -6.84 5.32 22.57
N TRP A 247 -6.47 4.06 22.78
CA TRP A 247 -5.81 3.26 21.74
C TRP A 247 -6.65 3.12 20.47
N TYR A 248 -7.98 3.10 20.55
CA TYR A 248 -8.81 3.03 19.33
C TYR A 248 -8.94 4.41 18.69
N GLY A 249 -9.08 5.49 19.46
CA GLY A 249 -9.15 6.86 18.95
C GLY A 249 -7.89 7.25 18.18
N SER A 250 -6.71 6.92 18.70
CA SER A 250 -5.44 7.20 18.01
C SER A 250 -5.23 6.29 16.79
N VAL A 251 -5.65 5.01 16.79
CA VAL A 251 -5.63 4.19 15.55
C VAL A 251 -6.54 4.82 14.49
N LEU A 252 -7.75 5.22 14.87
CA LEU A 252 -8.72 5.78 13.94
C LEU A 252 -8.25 7.12 13.38
N ALA A 253 -7.63 7.97 14.21
CA ALA A 253 -7.02 9.22 13.78
C ALA A 253 -5.76 8.99 12.92
N GLY A 254 -4.81 8.16 13.36
CA GLY A 254 -3.55 7.95 12.67
C GLY A 254 -3.65 7.12 11.38
N MET A 255 -4.47 6.07 11.36
CA MET A 255 -4.60 5.21 10.15
C MET A 255 -5.65 5.73 9.17
N PHE A 256 -6.77 6.23 9.66
CA PHE A 256 -7.93 6.57 8.81
C PHE A 256 -8.27 8.05 8.80
N ASN A 257 -7.46 8.89 9.47
CA ASN A 257 -7.71 10.32 9.64
C ASN A 257 -9.11 10.61 10.20
N ILE A 258 -9.64 9.74 11.07
CA ILE A 258 -10.95 9.96 11.70
C ILE A 258 -10.76 10.91 12.88
N THR A 259 -11.10 12.17 12.65
CA THR A 259 -11.06 13.24 13.65
C THR A 259 -12.40 13.33 14.38
N PRO A 260 -12.42 13.80 15.64
CA PRO A 260 -13.66 13.91 16.43
C PRO A 260 -14.66 14.95 15.90
N ALA A 261 -14.17 15.97 15.20
CA ALA A 261 -14.97 17.07 14.67
C ALA A 261 -14.62 17.33 13.20
N PRO A 262 -14.99 16.44 12.26
CA PRO A 262 -14.72 16.64 10.85
C PRO A 262 -15.66 17.68 10.24
N THR A 263 -15.20 18.39 9.20
CA THR A 263 -16.09 19.27 8.43
C THR A 263 -17.07 18.46 7.57
N VAL A 264 -18.11 19.12 7.09
CA VAL A 264 -19.07 18.53 6.14
C VAL A 264 -18.36 18.06 4.86
N LEU A 265 -17.46 18.88 4.31
CA LEU A 265 -16.72 18.52 3.09
C LEU A 265 -15.77 17.35 3.30
N GLU A 266 -15.05 17.32 4.41
CA GLU A 266 -14.22 16.19 4.81
C GLU A 266 -15.02 14.88 4.88
N THR A 267 -16.17 14.92 5.55
CA THR A 267 -17.05 13.75 5.71
C THR A 267 -17.59 13.27 4.36
N ILE A 268 -18.06 14.20 3.52
CA ILE A 268 -18.53 13.88 2.17
C ILE A 268 -17.41 13.25 1.35
N ALA A 269 -16.20 13.82 1.37
CA ALA A 269 -15.07 13.29 0.62
C ALA A 269 -14.71 11.86 1.04
N TRP A 270 -14.64 11.61 2.36
CA TRP A 270 -14.36 10.29 2.91
C TRP A 270 -15.40 9.25 2.46
N VAL A 271 -16.69 9.58 2.58
CA VAL A 271 -17.80 8.68 2.21
C VAL A 271 -17.90 8.47 0.69
N ALA A 272 -17.82 9.56 -0.08
CA ALA A 272 -17.95 9.54 -1.54
C ALA A 272 -16.81 8.79 -2.23
N TYR A 273 -15.63 8.73 -1.61
CA TYR A 273 -14.53 7.90 -2.07
C TYR A 273 -14.59 6.49 -1.49
N GLY A 274 -14.67 6.35 -0.16
CA GLY A 274 -14.52 5.08 0.53
C GLY A 274 -15.59 4.05 0.15
N ILE A 275 -16.87 4.45 0.14
CA ILE A 275 -17.97 3.52 -0.13
C ILE A 275 -17.92 2.98 -1.57
N PRO A 276 -17.85 3.82 -2.62
CA PRO A 276 -17.84 3.31 -4.00
C PRO A 276 -16.59 2.49 -4.30
N VAL A 277 -15.41 2.94 -3.87
CA VAL A 277 -14.14 2.23 -4.14
C VAL A 277 -14.13 0.88 -3.43
N LEU A 278 -14.56 0.81 -2.17
CA LEU A 278 -14.66 -0.44 -1.42
C LEU A 278 -15.69 -1.39 -2.06
N ALA A 279 -16.85 -0.88 -2.47
CA ALA A 279 -17.86 -1.69 -3.15
C ALA A 279 -17.32 -2.26 -4.47
N ILE A 280 -16.63 -1.46 -5.29
CA ILE A 280 -16.02 -1.94 -6.54
C ILE A 280 -14.90 -2.94 -6.24
N PHE A 281 -14.10 -2.71 -5.20
CA PHE A 281 -13.02 -3.59 -4.77
C PHE A 281 -13.50 -4.95 -4.25
N LEU A 282 -14.62 -5.00 -3.53
CA LEU A 282 -15.17 -6.25 -2.98
C LEU A 282 -16.06 -7.01 -3.97
N ARG A 283 -16.49 -6.39 -5.08
CA ARG A 283 -17.34 -7.04 -6.08
C ARG A 283 -16.71 -8.36 -6.59
N PRO A 284 -17.38 -9.52 -6.43
CA PRO A 284 -16.85 -10.79 -6.93
C PRO A 284 -16.71 -10.77 -8.45
N ALA A 285 -15.62 -11.34 -8.96
CA ALA A 285 -15.39 -11.42 -10.40
C ALA A 285 -16.40 -12.39 -11.04
N LYS A 286 -17.07 -11.96 -12.11
CA LYS A 286 -17.92 -12.85 -12.92
C LYS A 286 -17.03 -13.97 -13.47
N ARG A 287 -17.29 -15.23 -13.08
CA ARG A 287 -16.65 -16.40 -13.71
C ARG A 287 -17.03 -16.41 -15.18
N LYS A 288 -16.05 -16.38 -16.09
CA LYS A 288 -16.30 -16.65 -17.50
C LYS A 288 -16.73 -18.13 -17.60
N PRO A 289 -17.87 -18.46 -18.22
CA PRO A 289 -18.27 -19.85 -18.42
C PRO A 289 -17.13 -20.61 -19.12
N ALA A 290 -16.79 -21.79 -18.61
CA ALA A 290 -15.83 -22.65 -19.30
C ALA A 290 -16.36 -22.94 -20.71
N PRO A 291 -15.50 -22.90 -21.76
CA PRO A 291 -15.90 -23.36 -23.09
C PRO A 291 -16.48 -24.77 -22.95
N ALA A 292 -17.70 -24.97 -23.45
CA ALA A 292 -18.32 -26.28 -23.47
C ALA A 292 -17.34 -27.25 -24.15
N ALA A 293 -16.99 -28.34 -23.46
CA ALA A 293 -16.13 -29.37 -24.01
C ALA A 293 -16.71 -29.82 -25.36
N ALA A 294 -15.92 -29.72 -26.42
CA ALA A 294 -16.31 -30.24 -27.73
C ALA A 294 -16.65 -31.74 -27.58
N PRO A 295 -17.70 -32.25 -28.23
CA PRO A 295 -18.03 -33.67 -28.19
C PRO A 295 -16.83 -34.49 -28.62
N VAL A 296 -16.43 -35.44 -27.78
CA VAL A 296 -15.39 -36.42 -28.13
C VAL A 296 -15.96 -37.27 -29.27
N GLU A 297 -15.49 -37.04 -30.49
CA GLU A 297 -15.67 -37.99 -31.58
C GLU A 297 -15.06 -39.32 -31.13
N THR A 298 -15.93 -40.30 -30.91
CA THR A 298 -15.55 -41.66 -30.57
C THR A 298 -14.96 -42.27 -31.83
N THR A 299 -13.63 -42.22 -31.95
CA THR A 299 -12.92 -43.00 -32.95
C THR A 299 -13.12 -44.48 -32.64
N THR A 300 -14.07 -45.10 -33.35
CA THR A 300 -14.23 -46.54 -33.39
C THR A 300 -13.00 -47.17 -34.04
N THR A 301 -12.11 -47.74 -33.21
CA THR A 301 -11.03 -48.62 -33.65
C THR A 301 -11.62 -49.89 -34.27
N PRO A 302 -11.21 -50.32 -35.48
CA PRO A 302 -11.75 -51.51 -36.13
C PRO A 302 -11.28 -52.78 -35.41
N ALA A 303 -12.22 -53.68 -35.13
CA ALA A 303 -11.95 -54.97 -34.50
C ALA A 303 -11.10 -55.87 -35.42
N SER A 304 -9.98 -56.35 -34.90
CA SER A 304 -9.17 -57.40 -35.51
C SER A 304 -9.97 -58.69 -35.62
N THR A 305 -10.25 -59.13 -36.85
CA THR A 305 -10.85 -60.44 -37.10
C THR A 305 -9.76 -61.50 -37.07
N THR A 306 -9.72 -62.24 -35.97
CA THR A 306 -9.05 -63.54 -35.88
C THR A 306 -9.95 -64.57 -36.53
N GLN A 307 -9.57 -65.15 -37.67
CA GLN A 307 -10.16 -66.40 -38.11
C GLN A 307 -9.13 -67.31 -38.78
N LYS A 308 -9.30 -68.59 -38.47
CA LYS A 308 -8.34 -69.69 -38.48
C LYS A 308 -8.95 -70.78 -39.37
N SER A 309 -8.31 -71.08 -40.50
CA SER A 309 -8.17 -72.41 -41.15
C SER A 309 -7.70 -72.22 -42.60
#